data_AF-A0A7S2M848-F1
#
_entry.id   AF-A0A7S2M848-F1
#
_cell.length_a   1.000
_cell.length_b   1.000
_cell.length_c   1.000
_cell.angle_alpha   90.00
_cell.angle_beta   90.00
_cell.angle_gamma   90.00
#
_symmetry.space_group_name_H-M   'P 1'
#
loop_
_entity.id
_entity.type
_entity.pdbx_description
1 polymer ?
#
loop_
_entity_poly.entity_id
_entity_poly.type
_entity_poly.pdbx_seq_one_letter_code
_entity_poly.pdbx_strand_id
1 'polypeptide(L)'
;IRLFLWRGGTEVFIPAPDIATKSIKWIGFRFPLTSVIAFLSIINLVEKPDLIPSFLFASAGWLLVLTAGWRRENPNPFMWCKNFQYFVFALVFGRGPGPQTIDPKQWAEVKANANNSDYWQARVVRAEEKAKQRAEEYRKEQEEYLRELEEIGDVTDDLVEYSAGFGIDPIRAYLFPIQQYLGVACNWVRVVKNILTWEESYISFLISTTCFVLSFAVFFIPWALCIKWTLRIIVWCAFGPWMKFADIFYFSTLDNSDTEKERKNKMKLERETKLKQHKQETQLKREKAGKLRDFKQYMFGEHICRVNILKKDRYYDLPLDTSSATPYSNMRKSLGTLCIEEAGCGLTRIEGQQLEGELIPKICVVPANKVRAGQVTTRTELLNSNSPGKIYSGKDDSAISAAIKVGSILVGAGAITMYGIPLLSYIARLVIPK
;
A
#
# COMPACT_ATOMS: atom_id res chain seq x y z
N ILE A 1 -9.41 1.83 23.38
CA ILE A 1 -10.44 2.80 22.91
C ILE A 1 -11.05 3.45 24.15
N ARG A 2 -10.36 4.43 24.76
CA ARG A 2 -11.03 5.33 25.71
C ARG A 2 -11.98 6.15 24.84
N LEU A 3 -13.28 5.97 25.00
CA LEU A 3 -14.32 6.40 24.07
C LEU A 3 -14.08 7.83 23.57
N PHE A 4 -13.73 7.94 22.29
CA PHE A 4 -13.58 9.21 21.55
C PHE A 4 -14.82 10.11 21.64
N LEU A 5 -15.97 9.50 21.96
CA LEU A 5 -17.28 10.12 22.08
C LEU A 5 -17.45 11.01 23.32
N TRP A 6 -16.44 11.24 24.17
CA TRP A 6 -16.63 12.08 25.37
C TRP A 6 -15.50 13.09 25.64
N ARG A 7 -14.46 13.14 24.80
CA ARG A 7 -13.47 14.21 24.88
C ARG A 7 -13.93 15.39 24.04
N GLY A 8 -14.15 16.55 24.67
CA GLY A 8 -14.34 17.82 24.00
C GLY A 8 -13.07 18.23 23.27
N GLY A 9 -12.91 17.79 22.02
CA GLY A 9 -11.75 18.11 21.17
C GLY A 9 -11.93 19.37 20.34
N THR A 10 -13.12 19.97 20.32
CA THR A 10 -13.39 21.21 19.57
C THR A 10 -13.44 22.37 20.55
N GLU A 11 -12.45 23.26 20.45
CA GLU A 11 -12.42 24.52 21.18
C GLU A 11 -13.21 25.56 20.40
N VAL A 12 -14.34 25.97 20.98
CA VAL A 12 -15.15 27.09 20.48
C VAL A 12 -14.72 28.32 21.27
N PHE A 13 -14.18 29.31 20.57
CA PHE A 13 -13.77 30.57 21.18
C PHE A 13 -14.98 31.50 21.24
N ILE A 14 -15.40 31.83 22.45
CA ILE A 14 -16.50 32.78 22.70
C ILE A 14 -15.86 34.09 23.16
N PRO A 15 -16.20 35.25 22.52
CA PRO A 15 -15.72 36.54 22.98
C PRO A 15 -16.38 36.88 24.31
N ALA A 16 -15.58 37.03 25.37
CA ALA A 16 -16.04 37.44 26.68
C ALA A 16 -15.49 38.85 26.99
N PRO A 17 -16.36 39.83 27.33
CA PRO A 17 -15.89 41.15 27.73
C PRO A 17 -15.18 41.04 29.09
N ASP A 18 -13.91 41.48 29.14
CA ASP A 18 -13.17 41.62 30.38
C ASP A 18 -13.40 43.04 30.93
N ILE A 19 -14.21 43.14 31.98
CA ILE A 19 -14.64 44.41 32.58
C ILE A 19 -13.44 45.17 33.18
N ALA A 20 -12.42 44.46 33.67
CA ALA A 20 -11.25 45.10 34.30
C ALA A 20 -10.35 45.79 33.27
N THR A 21 -10.13 45.14 32.12
CA THR A 21 -9.23 45.64 31.08
C THR A 21 -9.95 46.40 29.96
N LYS A 22 -11.29 46.41 29.97
CA LYS A 22 -12.13 46.91 28.86
C LYS A 22 -11.75 46.31 27.52
N SER A 23 -11.29 45.05 27.51
CA SER A 23 -10.87 44.32 26.30
C SER A 23 -11.73 43.08 26.06
N ILE A 24 -11.76 42.58 24.82
CA ILE A 24 -12.46 41.34 24.49
C ILE A 24 -11.46 40.20 24.62
N LYS A 25 -11.65 39.34 25.62
CA LYS A 25 -10.86 38.13 25.80
C LYS A 25 -11.58 36.95 25.16
N TRP A 26 -10.90 36.22 24.27
CA TRP A 26 -11.44 35.00 23.69
C TRP A 26 -11.26 33.84 24.68
N ILE A 27 -12.37 33.34 25.23
CA ILE A 27 -12.36 32.18 26.13
C ILE A 27 -12.68 30.94 25.29
N GLY A 28 -11.76 29.97 25.28
CA GLY A 28 -11.96 28.69 24.60
C GLY A 28 -12.76 27.72 25.46
N PHE A 29 -13.97 27.37 25.01
CA PHE A 29 -14.79 26.32 25.62
C PHE A 29 -14.65 25.03 24.81
N ARG A 30 -14.34 23.92 25.48
CA ARG A 30 -14.27 22.60 24.84
C ARG A 30 -15.65 21.98 24.76
N PHE A 31 -16.25 22.00 23.58
CA PHE A 31 -17.54 21.38 23.33
C PHE A 31 -17.38 19.95 22.76
N PRO A 32 -18.19 18.98 23.21
CA PRO A 32 -18.20 17.62 22.66
C PRO A 32 -19.05 17.55 21.38
N LEU A 33 -18.73 18.37 20.36
CA LEU A 33 -19.52 18.44 19.10
C LEU A 33 -19.63 17.08 18.42
N THR A 34 -18.56 16.29 18.46
CA THR A 34 -18.50 14.94 17.87
C THR A 34 -19.52 13.99 18.49
N SER A 35 -19.73 14.10 19.80
CA SER A 35 -20.68 13.33 20.59
C SER A 35 -22.12 13.71 20.28
N VAL A 36 -22.37 15.03 20.20
CA VAL A 36 -23.71 15.56 19.87
C VAL A 36 -24.11 15.14 18.45
N ILE A 37 -23.21 15.27 17.48
CA ILE A 37 -23.44 14.83 16.09
C ILE A 37 -23.71 13.33 16.05
N ALA A 38 -22.92 12.51 16.75
CA ALA A 38 -23.12 11.06 16.79
C ALA A 38 -24.47 10.69 17.42
N PHE A 39 -24.84 11.34 18.52
CA PHE A 39 -26.12 11.13 19.20
C PHE A 39 -27.32 11.45 18.28
N LEU A 40 -27.32 12.64 17.67
CA LEU A 40 -28.35 13.05 16.73
C LEU A 40 -28.40 12.14 15.49
N SER A 41 -27.24 11.68 15.01
CA SER A 41 -27.13 10.73 13.90
C SER A 41 -27.80 9.41 14.23
N ILE A 42 -27.57 8.87 15.42
CA ILE A 42 -28.16 7.60 15.87
C ILE A 42 -29.68 7.73 16.06
N ILE A 43 -30.17 8.84 16.62
CA ILE A 43 -31.62 9.09 16.72
C ILE A 43 -32.28 9.08 15.33
N ASN A 44 -31.72 9.84 14.39
CA ASN A 44 -32.23 9.87 13.01
C ASN A 44 -32.18 8.50 12.33
N LEU A 45 -31.15 7.70 12.62
CA LEU A 45 -30.98 6.35 12.08
C LEU A 45 -32.07 5.39 12.59
N VAL A 46 -32.45 5.51 13.88
CA VAL A 46 -33.51 4.71 14.49
C VAL A 46 -34.88 5.09 13.91
N GLU A 47 -35.14 6.38 13.72
CA GLU A 47 -36.40 6.86 13.14
C GLU A 47 -36.52 6.53 11.64
N LYS A 48 -35.40 6.52 10.90
CA LYS A 48 -35.35 6.33 9.44
C LYS A 48 -34.26 5.33 9.05
N PRO A 49 -34.53 4.01 9.13
CA PRO A 49 -33.54 2.99 8.79
C PRO A 49 -33.11 3.03 7.31
N ASP A 50 -33.90 3.65 6.43
CA ASP A 50 -33.52 3.87 5.03
C ASP A 50 -32.23 4.70 4.86
N LEU A 51 -31.83 5.45 5.90
CA LEU A 51 -30.61 6.24 5.90
C LEU A 51 -29.35 5.45 6.28
N ILE A 52 -29.46 4.16 6.65
CA ILE A 52 -28.33 3.34 7.08
C ILE A 52 -27.13 3.40 6.12
N PRO A 53 -27.29 3.24 4.79
CA PRO A 53 -26.15 3.28 3.88
C PRO A 53 -25.46 4.65 3.86
N SER A 54 -26.23 5.75 3.91
CA SER A 54 -25.69 7.11 3.95
C SER A 54 -24.90 7.36 5.24
N PHE A 55 -25.46 6.94 6.39
CA PHE A 55 -24.78 7.04 7.69
C PHE A 55 -23.53 6.15 7.78
N LEU A 56 -23.51 4.99 7.13
CA LEU A 56 -22.33 4.12 7.09
C LEU A 56 -21.15 4.80 6.39
N PHE A 57 -21.38 5.44 5.25
CA PHE A 57 -20.32 6.19 4.57
C PHE A 57 -19.92 7.47 5.33
N ALA A 58 -20.89 8.21 5.87
CA ALA A 58 -20.60 9.39 6.70
C ALA A 58 -19.77 9.03 7.93
N SER A 59 -20.12 7.95 8.64
CA SER A 59 -19.41 7.51 9.85
C SER A 59 -18.00 7.01 9.53
N ALA A 60 -17.77 6.35 8.39
CA ALA A 60 -16.43 5.97 7.94
C ALA A 60 -15.55 7.21 7.66
N GLY A 61 -16.08 8.19 6.92
CA GLY A 61 -15.39 9.47 6.68
C GLY A 61 -15.12 10.23 7.97
N TRP A 62 -16.11 10.28 8.87
CA TRP A 62 -16.03 10.93 10.17
C TRP A 62 -14.97 10.28 11.07
N LEU A 63 -14.94 8.94 11.15
CA LEU A 63 -13.95 8.20 11.94
C LEU A 63 -12.54 8.53 11.47
N LEU A 64 -12.30 8.60 10.15
CA LEU A 64 -11.03 9.04 9.61
C LEU A 64 -10.70 10.48 10.04
N VAL A 65 -11.62 11.43 9.96
CA VAL A 65 -11.36 12.81 10.42
C VAL A 65 -11.03 12.85 11.92
N LEU A 66 -11.70 12.03 12.74
CA LEU A 66 -11.40 11.91 14.17
C LEU A 66 -10.01 11.34 14.44
N THR A 67 -9.58 10.31 13.69
CA THR A 67 -8.22 9.76 13.84
C THR A 67 -7.15 10.76 13.43
N ALA A 68 -7.42 11.63 12.46
CA ALA A 68 -6.55 12.76 12.13
C ALA A 68 -6.39 13.75 13.29
N GLY A 69 -7.51 14.11 13.94
CA GLY A 69 -7.51 14.98 15.13
C GLY A 69 -6.68 14.37 16.27
N TRP A 70 -6.92 13.10 16.58
CA TRP A 70 -6.17 12.37 17.60
C TRP A 70 -4.66 12.32 17.32
N ARG A 71 -4.27 12.09 16.06
CA ARG A 71 -2.87 12.05 15.67
C ARG A 71 -2.18 13.39 15.83
N ARG A 72 -2.88 14.51 15.62
CA ARG A 72 -2.35 15.85 15.87
C ARG A 72 -2.13 16.16 17.35
N GLU A 73 -2.86 15.49 18.24
CA GLU A 73 -2.65 15.60 19.69
C GLU A 73 -1.40 14.83 20.16
N ASN A 74 -0.69 14.13 19.26
CA ASN A 74 0.56 13.47 19.61
C ASN A 74 1.60 14.53 20.03
N PRO A 75 2.31 14.36 21.16
CA PRO A 75 3.34 15.31 21.55
C PRO A 75 4.48 15.40 20.52
N ASN A 76 4.73 14.34 19.74
CA ASN A 76 5.78 14.32 18.73
C ASN A 76 5.37 15.07 17.45
N PRO A 77 6.05 16.18 17.07
CA PRO A 77 5.72 16.95 15.88
C PRO A 77 5.97 16.20 14.56
N PHE A 78 6.92 15.25 14.54
CA PHE A 78 7.17 14.41 13.36
C PHE A 78 6.06 13.39 13.11
N MET A 79 5.24 13.12 14.13
CA MET A 79 4.07 12.25 14.01
C MET A 79 2.81 13.02 13.61
N TRP A 80 2.84 14.35 13.59
CA TRP A 80 1.68 15.16 13.20
C TRP A 80 1.28 14.90 11.75
N CYS A 81 -0.03 14.87 11.53
CA CYS A 81 -0.60 14.88 10.19
C CYS A 81 -1.15 16.29 9.87
N LYS A 82 -1.25 16.60 8.58
CA LYS A 82 -1.92 17.83 8.13
C LYS A 82 -3.40 17.75 8.48
N ASN A 83 -3.98 18.88 8.88
CA ASN A 83 -5.40 18.97 9.21
C ASN A 83 -6.26 18.65 7.97
N PHE A 84 -7.45 18.09 8.15
CA PHE A 84 -8.40 17.89 7.05
C PHE A 84 -8.68 19.20 6.30
N GLN A 85 -8.86 20.31 7.05
CA GLN A 85 -9.04 21.64 6.49
C GLN A 85 -7.88 22.09 5.59
N TYR A 86 -6.63 21.73 5.93
CA TYR A 86 -5.46 22.06 5.10
C TYR A 86 -5.65 21.55 3.67
N PHE A 87 -6.12 20.31 3.52
CA PHE A 87 -6.35 19.71 2.21
C PHE A 87 -7.58 20.29 1.50
N VAL A 88 -8.65 20.61 2.23
CA VAL A 88 -9.82 21.31 1.65
C VAL A 88 -9.41 22.68 1.12
N PHE A 89 -8.67 23.47 1.89
CA PHE A 89 -8.15 24.77 1.44
C PHE A 89 -7.22 24.61 0.23
N ALA A 90 -6.31 23.63 0.27
CA ALA A 90 -5.42 23.36 -0.86
C ALA A 90 -6.19 22.95 -2.12
N LEU A 91 -7.28 22.17 -1.98
CA LEU A 91 -8.13 21.74 -3.09
C LEU A 91 -8.94 22.90 -3.69
N VAL A 92 -9.53 23.75 -2.85
CA VAL A 92 -10.41 24.86 -3.30
C VAL A 92 -9.61 26.04 -3.83
N PHE A 93 -8.53 26.44 -3.15
CA PHE A 93 -7.77 27.64 -3.48
C PHE A 93 -6.49 27.36 -4.28
N GLY A 94 -6.16 26.08 -4.51
CA GLY A 94 -4.89 25.68 -5.14
C GLY A 94 -3.65 26.03 -4.30
N ARG A 95 -3.84 26.53 -3.08
CA ARG A 95 -2.79 26.97 -2.15
C ARG A 95 -3.10 26.43 -0.76
N GLY A 96 -2.21 25.60 -0.25
CA GLY A 96 -2.26 25.17 1.15
C GLY A 96 -1.65 26.24 2.06
N PRO A 97 -1.98 26.23 3.37
CA PRO A 97 -1.16 26.87 4.38
C PRO A 97 0.32 26.55 4.15
N GLY A 98 1.22 27.50 4.43
CA GLY A 98 2.64 27.28 4.27
C GLY A 98 3.11 25.99 4.97
N PRO A 99 4.12 25.29 4.43
CA PRO A 99 4.66 24.12 5.09
C PRO A 99 5.18 24.49 6.50
N GLN A 100 5.02 23.55 7.43
CA GLN A 100 5.38 23.75 8.82
C GLN A 100 6.89 23.54 8.97
N THR A 101 7.56 24.49 9.60
CA THR A 101 8.97 24.34 10.00
C THR A 101 9.00 23.74 11.40
N ILE A 102 9.80 22.70 11.59
CA ILE A 102 10.03 22.08 12.91
C ILE A 102 11.41 22.50 13.39
N ASP A 103 11.46 23.25 14.48
CA ASP A 103 12.70 23.66 15.13
C ASP A 103 13.27 22.49 15.95
N PRO A 104 14.58 22.17 15.84
CA PRO A 104 15.26 21.18 16.69
C PRO A 104 14.94 21.32 18.19
N LYS A 105 14.81 22.55 18.70
CA LYS A 105 14.57 22.79 20.14
C LYS A 105 13.21 22.27 20.59
N GLN A 106 12.17 22.39 19.75
CA GLN A 106 10.82 21.91 20.08
C GLN A 106 10.80 20.40 20.34
N TRP A 107 11.62 19.64 19.61
CA TRP A 107 11.72 18.20 19.80
C TRP A 107 12.43 17.82 21.10
N ALA A 108 13.53 18.51 21.42
CA ALA A 108 14.26 18.30 22.67
C ALA A 108 13.37 18.57 23.90
N GLU A 109 12.58 19.64 23.88
CA GLU A 109 11.64 19.99 24.96
C GLU A 109 10.52 18.96 25.12
N VAL A 110 9.95 18.48 24.01
CA VAL A 110 8.92 17.43 24.03
C VAL A 110 9.45 16.14 24.64
N LYS A 111 10.68 15.77 24.31
CA LYS A 111 11.34 14.55 24.82
C LYS A 111 11.62 14.67 26.32
N ALA A 112 12.09 15.83 26.77
CA ALA A 112 12.34 16.10 28.19
C ALA A 112 11.06 16.05 29.03
N ASN A 113 9.92 16.47 28.47
CA ASN A 113 8.63 16.48 29.16
C ASN A 113 7.88 15.14 29.10
N ALA A 114 8.25 14.24 28.19
CA ALA A 114 7.62 12.96 28.05
C ALA A 114 8.25 11.94 29.00
N ASN A 115 7.69 11.76 30.20
CA ASN A 115 7.97 10.60 31.09
C ASN A 115 7.73 9.21 30.41
N ASN A 116 7.25 9.20 29.16
CA ASN A 116 7.12 8.03 28.30
C ASN A 116 8.30 7.81 27.34
N SER A 117 9.34 8.67 27.34
CA SER A 117 10.51 8.50 26.48
C SER A 117 11.21 7.18 26.74
N ASP A 118 11.29 6.78 28.01
CA ASP A 118 12.04 5.59 28.43
C ASP A 118 11.40 4.31 27.91
N TYR A 119 10.07 4.23 27.93
CA TYR A 119 9.34 3.11 27.35
C TYR A 119 9.59 2.99 25.84
N TRP A 120 9.56 4.12 25.12
CA TRP A 120 9.80 4.13 23.67
C TRP A 120 11.25 3.84 23.32
N GLN A 121 12.21 4.44 24.03
CA GLN A 121 13.64 4.17 23.86
C GLN A 121 13.94 2.69 24.13
N ALA A 122 13.44 2.12 25.23
CA ALA A 122 13.62 0.71 25.54
C ALA A 122 12.99 -0.21 24.49
N ARG A 123 11.96 0.25 23.77
CA ARG A 123 11.35 -0.49 22.66
C ARG A 123 12.15 -0.36 21.37
N VAL A 124 12.72 0.80 21.09
CA VAL A 124 13.59 1.04 19.92
C VAL A 124 14.87 0.24 20.08
N VAL A 125 15.55 0.32 21.22
CA VAL A 125 16.78 -0.46 21.51
C VAL A 125 16.52 -1.96 21.34
N ARG A 126 15.44 -2.49 21.93
CA ARG A 126 15.06 -3.90 21.74
C ARG A 126 14.73 -4.26 20.29
N ALA A 127 14.21 -3.32 19.51
CA ALA A 127 13.91 -3.55 18.10
C ALA A 127 15.20 -3.54 17.25
N GLU A 128 16.14 -2.66 17.56
CA GLU A 128 17.46 -2.57 16.93
C GLU A 128 18.30 -3.80 17.25
N GLU A 129 18.36 -4.24 18.50
CA GLU A 129 19.04 -5.49 18.89
C GLU A 129 18.46 -6.69 18.14
N LYS A 130 17.14 -6.81 18.08
CA LYS A 130 16.47 -7.86 17.30
C LYS A 130 16.66 -7.72 15.79
N ALA A 131 16.97 -6.53 15.29
CA ALA A 131 17.28 -6.31 13.88
C ALA A 131 18.73 -6.71 13.59
N LYS A 132 19.67 -6.34 14.46
CA LYS A 132 21.08 -6.75 14.40
C LYS A 132 21.22 -8.26 14.50
N GLN A 133 20.58 -8.90 15.48
CA GLN A 133 20.56 -10.35 15.62
C GLN A 133 20.06 -11.04 14.35
N ARG A 134 18.94 -10.58 13.78
CA ARG A 134 18.43 -11.14 12.52
C ARG A 134 19.36 -10.86 11.34
N ALA A 135 19.99 -9.69 11.26
CA ALA A 135 20.95 -9.41 10.21
C ALA A 135 22.19 -10.31 10.30
N GLU A 136 22.68 -10.57 11.51
CA GLU A 136 23.77 -11.52 11.76
C GLU A 136 23.36 -12.96 11.46
N GLU A 137 22.16 -13.39 11.86
CA GLU A 137 21.59 -14.70 11.52
C GLU A 137 21.49 -14.86 10.00
N TYR A 138 20.91 -13.88 9.29
CA TYR A 138 20.84 -13.91 7.83
C TYR A 138 22.21 -13.92 7.17
N ARG A 139 23.20 -13.20 7.73
CA ARG A 139 24.57 -13.23 7.21
C ARG A 139 25.19 -14.62 7.37
N LYS A 140 25.00 -15.26 8.53
CA LYS A 140 25.45 -16.64 8.77
C LYS A 140 24.75 -17.64 7.85
N GLU A 141 23.44 -17.55 7.68
CA GLU A 141 22.68 -18.39 6.75
C GLU A 141 23.16 -18.22 5.30
N GLN A 142 23.53 -16.99 4.89
CA GLN A 142 24.12 -16.73 3.58
C GLN A 142 25.52 -17.31 3.44
N GLU A 143 26.36 -17.16 4.46
CA GLU A 143 27.72 -17.74 4.50
C GLU A 143 27.66 -19.28 4.46
N GLU A 144 26.75 -19.90 5.22
CA GLU A 144 26.49 -21.34 5.20
C GLU A 144 25.99 -21.80 3.82
N TYR A 145 25.02 -21.09 3.23
CA TYR A 145 24.52 -21.40 1.89
C TYR A 145 25.61 -21.29 0.81
N LEU A 146 26.50 -20.29 0.91
CA LEU A 146 27.63 -20.15 0.00
C LEU A 146 28.66 -21.27 0.22
N ARG A 147 28.94 -21.64 1.47
CA ARG A 147 29.81 -22.77 1.79
C ARG A 147 29.26 -24.09 1.26
N GLU A 148 27.96 -24.34 1.39
CA GLU A 148 27.29 -25.51 0.80
C GLU A 148 27.43 -25.52 -0.74
N LEU A 149 27.29 -24.36 -1.39
CA LEU A 149 27.50 -24.23 -2.83
C LEU A 149 28.96 -24.49 -3.25
N GLU A 150 29.93 -24.02 -2.47
CA GLU A 150 31.36 -24.27 -2.70
C GLU A 150 31.71 -25.75 -2.50
N GLU A 151 31.16 -26.40 -1.47
CA GLU A 151 31.36 -27.84 -1.21
C GLU A 151 30.73 -28.72 -2.30
N ILE A 152 29.66 -28.24 -2.95
CA ILE A 152 29.05 -28.88 -4.13
C ILE A 152 29.89 -28.62 -5.41
N GLY A 153 30.67 -27.54 -5.44
CA GLY A 153 31.39 -27.03 -6.61
C GLY A 153 32.60 -27.84 -7.06
N ASP A 154 33.11 -28.77 -6.24
CA ASP A 154 34.29 -29.60 -6.55
C ASP A 154 33.96 -31.04 -7.01
N VAL A 155 32.68 -31.39 -7.13
CA VAL A 155 32.26 -32.70 -7.69
C VAL A 155 31.97 -32.53 -9.17
N THR A 156 33.03 -32.28 -9.97
CA THR A 156 32.89 -32.00 -11.40
C THR A 156 32.60 -33.21 -12.29
N ASP A 157 32.62 -34.45 -11.82
CA ASP A 157 32.37 -35.59 -12.70
C ASP A 157 31.38 -36.59 -12.07
N ASP A 158 30.30 -36.86 -12.81
CA ASP A 158 29.36 -38.00 -12.71
C ASP A 158 28.17 -38.01 -11.73
N LEU A 159 27.86 -36.92 -11.01
CA LEU A 159 26.72 -36.88 -10.07
C LEU A 159 25.50 -36.05 -10.51
N VAL A 160 25.27 -35.95 -11.83
CA VAL A 160 24.13 -35.24 -12.43
C VAL A 160 22.77 -35.92 -12.13
N GLU A 161 22.75 -37.16 -11.62
CA GLU A 161 21.50 -37.90 -11.38
C GLU A 161 20.99 -37.92 -9.92
N TYR A 162 21.81 -37.54 -8.92
CA TYR A 162 21.42 -37.62 -7.50
C TYR A 162 21.41 -36.30 -6.70
N SER A 163 21.69 -35.14 -7.32
CA SER A 163 21.50 -33.83 -6.67
C SER A 163 20.03 -33.35 -6.62
N ALA A 164 19.08 -34.29 -6.66
CA ALA A 164 17.74 -34.14 -6.12
C ALA A 164 17.73 -34.08 -4.57
N GLY A 165 18.89 -33.92 -3.93
CA GLY A 165 19.09 -33.54 -2.53
C GLY A 165 18.78 -32.06 -2.24
N PHE A 166 17.85 -31.44 -2.98
CA PHE A 166 16.98 -30.49 -2.28
C PHE A 166 16.29 -31.34 -1.22
N GLY A 167 16.52 -31.07 0.07
CA GLY A 167 15.55 -31.43 1.10
C GLY A 167 14.24 -30.76 0.72
N ILE A 168 13.47 -31.42 -0.16
CA ILE A 168 12.10 -31.08 -0.46
C ILE A 168 11.41 -31.44 0.83
N ASP A 169 11.41 -30.53 1.79
CA ASP A 169 10.33 -30.50 2.76
C ASP A 169 9.07 -30.48 1.91
N PRO A 170 8.31 -31.58 1.82
CA PRO A 170 7.10 -31.60 1.00
C PRO A 170 6.15 -30.50 1.50
N ILE A 171 6.29 -30.13 2.77
CA ILE A 171 5.63 -29.01 3.42
C ILE A 171 6.00 -27.67 2.78
N ARG A 172 7.26 -27.41 2.38
CA ARG A 172 7.69 -26.12 1.80
C ARG A 172 6.94 -25.81 0.50
N ALA A 173 6.64 -26.82 -0.31
CA ALA A 173 5.85 -26.64 -1.53
C ALA A 173 4.42 -26.14 -1.24
N TYR A 174 3.81 -26.58 -0.14
CA TYR A 174 2.49 -26.13 0.31
C TYR A 174 2.52 -24.85 1.14
N LEU A 175 3.54 -24.68 1.98
CA LEU A 175 3.65 -23.59 2.94
C LEU A 175 4.10 -22.30 2.26
N PHE A 176 4.96 -22.37 1.24
CA PHE A 176 5.52 -21.19 0.58
C PHE A 176 4.43 -20.31 -0.10
N PRO A 177 3.45 -20.86 -0.84
CA PRO A 177 2.32 -20.06 -1.33
C PRO A 177 1.53 -19.39 -0.20
N ILE A 178 1.27 -20.12 0.89
CA ILE A 178 0.53 -19.58 2.05
C ILE A 178 1.33 -18.43 2.69
N GLN A 179 2.65 -18.59 2.87
CA GLN A 179 3.53 -17.54 3.38
C GLN A 179 3.54 -16.31 2.47
N GLN A 180 3.54 -16.50 1.15
CA GLN A 180 3.43 -15.39 0.20
C GLN A 180 2.11 -14.64 0.35
N TYR A 181 0.98 -15.35 0.42
CA TYR A 181 -0.33 -14.74 0.66
C TYR A 181 -0.40 -14.02 2.01
N LEU A 182 0.15 -14.63 3.06
CA LEU A 182 0.22 -14.03 4.39
C LEU A 182 1.09 -12.76 4.39
N GLY A 183 2.21 -12.77 3.65
CA GLY A 183 3.07 -11.61 3.46
C GLY A 183 2.35 -10.47 2.75
N VAL A 184 1.60 -10.77 1.69
CA VAL A 184 0.76 -9.79 0.99
C VAL A 184 -0.35 -9.26 1.90
N ALA A 185 -1.04 -10.12 2.64
CA ALA A 185 -2.08 -9.73 3.59
C ALA A 185 -1.53 -8.85 4.71
N CYS A 186 -0.39 -9.21 5.30
CA CYS A 186 0.29 -8.38 6.31
C CYS A 186 0.66 -7.00 5.76
N ASN A 187 1.18 -6.94 4.53
CA ASN A 187 1.49 -5.66 3.88
C ASN A 187 0.23 -4.82 3.66
N TRP A 188 -0.89 -5.43 3.27
CA TRP A 188 -2.18 -4.76 3.14
C TRP A 188 -2.70 -4.23 4.48
N VAL A 189 -2.66 -5.04 5.52
CA VAL A 189 -3.07 -4.63 6.87
C VAL A 189 -2.24 -3.43 7.34
N ARG A 190 -0.93 -3.39 7.03
CA ARG A 190 -0.08 -2.23 7.32
C ARG A 190 -0.52 -0.99 6.53
N VAL A 191 -0.75 -1.11 5.22
CA VAL A 191 -1.22 0.01 4.41
C VAL A 191 -2.57 0.53 4.93
N VAL A 192 -3.51 -0.37 5.25
CA VAL A 192 -4.81 0.00 5.84
C VAL A 192 -4.63 0.69 7.18
N LYS A 193 -3.78 0.16 8.07
CA LYS A 193 -3.43 0.81 9.33
C LYS A 193 -2.91 2.23 9.07
N ASN A 194 -1.97 2.39 8.14
CA ASN A 194 -1.34 3.69 7.85
C ASN A 194 -2.34 4.69 7.26
N ILE A 195 -3.33 4.23 6.50
CA ILE A 195 -4.45 5.05 6.04
C ILE A 195 -5.36 5.44 7.22
N LEU A 196 -5.74 4.47 8.07
CA LEU A 196 -6.61 4.72 9.24
C LEU A 196 -5.95 5.64 10.27
N THR A 197 -4.63 5.53 10.45
CA THR A 197 -3.85 6.38 11.36
C THR A 197 -3.45 7.71 10.73
N TRP A 198 -3.81 8.03 9.48
CA TRP A 198 -3.39 9.27 8.79
C TRP A 198 -1.88 9.42 8.60
N GLU A 199 -1.15 8.31 8.49
CA GLU A 199 0.25 8.32 8.07
C GLU A 199 0.39 8.77 6.63
N GLU A 200 -0.51 8.26 5.79
CA GLU A 200 -0.65 8.62 4.39
C GLU A 200 -1.76 9.65 4.24
N SER A 201 -1.55 10.82 4.85
CA SER A 201 -2.55 11.88 5.00
C SER A 201 -3.28 12.28 3.70
N TYR A 202 -2.60 12.21 2.54
CA TYR A 202 -3.21 12.46 1.24
C TYR A 202 -4.25 11.40 0.85
N ILE A 203 -3.91 10.11 1.00
CA ILE A 203 -4.81 9.00 0.69
C ILE A 203 -5.98 8.99 1.68
N SER A 204 -5.70 9.19 2.97
CA SER A 204 -6.73 9.29 4.01
C SER A 204 -7.69 10.46 3.75
N PHE A 205 -7.18 11.61 3.29
CA PHE A 205 -8.00 12.75 2.87
C PHE A 205 -8.90 12.42 1.68
N LEU A 206 -8.36 11.78 0.64
CA LEU A 206 -9.16 11.39 -0.53
C LEU A 206 -10.26 10.40 -0.14
N ILE A 207 -9.94 9.37 0.65
CA ILE A 207 -10.93 8.37 1.11
C ILE A 207 -12.00 9.02 1.98
N SER A 208 -11.63 9.87 2.93
CA SER A 208 -12.62 10.56 3.77
C SER A 208 -13.51 11.49 2.94
N THR A 209 -12.95 12.22 1.98
CA THR A 209 -13.73 13.09 1.08
C THR A 209 -14.67 12.29 0.19
N THR A 210 -14.21 11.18 -0.41
CA THR A 210 -15.08 10.31 -1.22
C THR A 210 -16.17 9.66 -0.38
N CYS A 211 -15.89 9.28 0.86
CA CYS A 211 -16.90 8.79 1.80
C CYS A 211 -17.99 9.86 2.08
N PHE A 212 -17.62 11.12 2.29
CA PHE A 212 -18.61 12.19 2.49
C PHE A 212 -19.43 12.49 1.23
N VAL A 213 -18.78 12.57 0.06
CA VAL A 213 -19.48 12.77 -1.22
C VAL A 213 -20.41 11.60 -1.52
N LEU A 214 -19.96 10.36 -1.27
CA LEU A 214 -20.75 9.16 -1.47
C LEU A 214 -21.93 9.12 -0.49
N SER A 215 -21.71 9.46 0.79
CA SER A 215 -22.79 9.59 1.78
C SER A 215 -23.87 10.58 1.33
N PHE A 216 -23.47 11.72 0.79
CA PHE A 216 -24.40 12.72 0.25
C PHE A 216 -25.14 12.22 -1.00
N ALA A 217 -24.46 11.56 -1.94
CA ALA A 217 -25.12 10.98 -3.12
C ALA A 217 -26.11 9.86 -2.75
N VAL A 218 -25.68 8.97 -1.85
CA VAL A 218 -26.44 7.84 -1.30
C VAL A 218 -27.67 8.29 -0.52
N PHE A 219 -27.63 9.48 0.10
CA PHE A 219 -28.76 10.05 0.82
C PHE A 219 -30.01 10.26 -0.06
N PHE A 220 -29.82 10.54 -1.35
CA PHE A 220 -30.93 10.76 -2.29
C PHE A 220 -31.51 9.46 -2.87
N ILE A 221 -30.87 8.32 -2.62
CA ILE A 221 -31.31 7.03 -3.16
C ILE A 221 -32.37 6.43 -2.22
N PRO A 222 -33.56 6.03 -2.72
CA PRO A 222 -34.59 5.40 -1.90
C PRO A 222 -34.20 3.95 -1.55
N TRP A 223 -33.38 3.78 -0.51
CA TRP A 223 -32.82 2.48 -0.11
C TRP A 223 -33.85 1.42 0.24
N ALA A 224 -35.03 1.80 0.73
CA ALA A 224 -36.14 0.87 0.94
C ALA A 224 -36.45 0.04 -0.31
N LEU A 225 -36.46 0.69 -1.48
CA LEU A 225 -36.68 0.01 -2.76
C LEU A 225 -35.49 -0.87 -3.12
N CYS A 226 -34.27 -0.33 -3.04
CA CYS A 226 -33.05 -1.08 -3.37
C CYS A 226 -32.91 -2.34 -2.50
N ILE A 227 -33.07 -2.23 -1.18
CA ILE A 227 -32.97 -3.35 -0.23
C ILE A 227 -34.04 -4.41 -0.52
N LYS A 228 -35.28 -3.99 -0.79
CA LYS A 228 -36.36 -4.91 -1.15
C LYS A 228 -36.03 -5.68 -2.43
N TRP A 229 -35.52 -4.99 -3.45
CA TRP A 229 -35.14 -5.62 -4.72
C TRP A 229 -33.90 -6.49 -4.61
N THR A 230 -32.85 -6.07 -3.88
CA THR A 230 -31.65 -6.89 -3.67
C THR A 230 -31.97 -8.16 -2.90
N LEU A 231 -32.78 -8.09 -1.84
CA LEU A 231 -33.27 -9.27 -1.12
C LEU A 231 -34.07 -10.20 -2.04
N ARG A 232 -34.92 -9.65 -2.92
CA ARG A 232 -35.67 -10.45 -3.90
C ARG A 232 -34.74 -11.17 -4.88
N ILE A 233 -33.74 -10.47 -5.41
CA ILE A 233 -32.73 -11.03 -6.30
C ILE A 233 -31.92 -12.09 -5.55
N ILE A 234 -31.49 -11.85 -4.31
CA ILE A 234 -30.76 -12.83 -3.50
C ILE A 234 -31.60 -14.09 -3.29
N VAL A 235 -32.89 -13.96 -2.94
CA VAL A 235 -33.78 -15.12 -2.79
C VAL A 235 -33.94 -15.87 -4.11
N TRP A 236 -34.09 -15.17 -5.23
CA TRP A 236 -34.16 -15.79 -6.56
C TRP A 236 -32.83 -16.41 -6.99
N CYS A 237 -31.69 -15.81 -6.64
CA CYS A 237 -30.37 -16.33 -6.95
C CYS A 237 -29.92 -17.42 -5.99
N ALA A 238 -30.51 -17.56 -4.80
CA ALA A 238 -30.17 -18.63 -3.86
C ALA A 238 -31.14 -19.82 -3.99
N PHE A 239 -32.43 -19.56 -4.14
CA PHE A 239 -33.50 -20.56 -4.16
C PHE A 239 -34.19 -20.67 -5.52
N GLY A 240 -33.59 -20.10 -6.56
CA GLY A 240 -34.19 -20.06 -7.89
C GLY A 240 -34.17 -21.39 -8.62
N PRO A 241 -34.88 -21.45 -9.75
CA PRO A 241 -34.92 -22.63 -10.62
C PRO A 241 -33.55 -23.09 -11.13
N TRP A 242 -32.53 -22.23 -11.11
CA TRP A 242 -31.16 -22.57 -11.49
C TRP A 242 -30.53 -23.67 -10.63
N MET A 243 -30.96 -23.86 -9.38
CA MET A 243 -30.51 -25.00 -8.57
C MET A 243 -30.86 -26.34 -9.23
N LYS A 244 -31.99 -26.42 -9.94
CA LYS A 244 -32.39 -27.61 -10.70
C LYS A 244 -31.52 -27.80 -11.94
N PHE A 245 -31.10 -26.72 -12.59
CA PHE A 245 -30.15 -26.79 -13.70
C PHE A 245 -28.76 -27.23 -13.24
N ALA A 246 -28.29 -26.72 -12.10
CA ALA A 246 -27.01 -27.15 -11.51
C ALA A 246 -27.03 -28.65 -11.22
N ASP A 247 -28.14 -29.17 -10.68
CA ASP A 247 -28.34 -30.59 -10.42
C ASP A 247 -28.26 -31.43 -11.72
N ILE A 248 -29.03 -31.04 -12.74
CA ILE A 248 -29.05 -31.74 -14.04
C ILE A 248 -27.65 -31.76 -14.69
N PHE A 249 -26.96 -30.61 -14.74
CA PHE A 249 -25.65 -30.51 -15.40
C PHE A 249 -24.52 -31.19 -14.61
N TYR A 250 -24.53 -31.12 -13.28
CA TYR A 250 -23.46 -31.70 -12.47
C TYR A 250 -23.55 -33.24 -12.44
N PHE A 251 -24.77 -33.80 -12.37
CA PHE A 251 -24.97 -35.24 -12.38
C PHE A 251 -24.86 -35.86 -13.79
N SER A 252 -25.26 -35.17 -14.86
CA SER A 252 -25.12 -35.70 -16.24
C SER A 252 -23.67 -35.83 -16.71
N THR A 253 -22.75 -35.12 -16.06
CA THR A 253 -21.33 -35.06 -16.48
C THR A 253 -20.48 -36.16 -15.82
N LEU A 254 -20.99 -36.85 -14.80
CA LEU A 254 -20.28 -37.92 -14.09
C LEU A 254 -20.26 -39.27 -14.83
N ASP A 255 -21.08 -39.45 -15.88
CA ASP A 255 -21.25 -40.75 -16.58
C ASP A 255 -20.29 -41.01 -17.75
N ASN A 256 -19.45 -40.07 -18.16
CA ASN A 256 -18.49 -40.26 -19.26
C ASN A 256 -17.07 -40.59 -18.74
N SER A 257 -16.88 -41.82 -18.27
CA SER A 257 -15.65 -42.28 -17.60
C SER A 257 -14.49 -42.66 -18.56
N ASP A 258 -14.78 -43.02 -19.82
CA ASP A 258 -13.76 -43.59 -20.71
C ASP A 258 -13.05 -42.56 -21.61
N THR A 259 -13.71 -41.46 -22.01
CA THR A 259 -13.07 -40.36 -22.77
C THR A 259 -12.22 -39.44 -21.87
N GLU A 260 -12.37 -39.56 -20.56
CA GLU A 260 -11.67 -38.72 -19.58
C GLU A 260 -10.18 -39.10 -19.43
N LYS A 261 -9.83 -40.37 -19.63
CA LYS A 261 -8.45 -40.88 -19.46
C LYS A 261 -7.50 -40.36 -20.54
N GLU A 262 -7.94 -40.34 -21.80
CA GLU A 262 -7.13 -39.76 -22.89
C GLU A 262 -6.95 -38.26 -22.73
N ARG A 263 -8.01 -37.55 -22.33
CA ARG A 263 -7.95 -36.11 -22.03
C ARG A 263 -7.03 -35.81 -20.86
N LYS A 264 -7.00 -36.67 -19.83
CA LYS A 264 -6.07 -36.58 -18.68
C LYS A 264 -4.61 -36.75 -19.12
N ASN A 265 -4.31 -37.68 -20.03
CA ASN A 265 -2.95 -37.90 -20.52
C ASN A 265 -2.45 -36.74 -21.40
N LYS A 266 -3.28 -36.22 -22.31
CA LYS A 266 -2.94 -35.02 -23.10
C LYS A 266 -2.72 -33.80 -22.20
N MET A 267 -3.57 -33.62 -21.17
CA MET A 267 -3.40 -32.55 -20.18
C MET A 267 -2.11 -32.71 -19.35
N LYS A 268 -1.67 -33.93 -19.04
CA LYS A 268 -0.40 -34.16 -18.32
C LYS A 268 0.80 -33.71 -19.17
N LEU A 269 0.85 -34.11 -20.45
CA LEU A 269 1.93 -33.71 -21.36
C LEU A 269 1.97 -32.19 -21.59
N GLU A 270 0.82 -31.54 -21.75
CA GLU A 270 0.72 -30.08 -21.85
C GLU A 270 1.14 -29.38 -20.54
N ARG A 271 0.86 -29.97 -19.37
CA ARG A 271 1.32 -29.44 -18.08
C ARG A 271 2.83 -29.56 -17.94
N GLU A 272 3.43 -30.67 -18.37
CA GLU A 272 4.88 -30.87 -18.31
C GLU A 272 5.64 -29.90 -19.21
N THR A 273 5.16 -29.67 -20.43
CA THR A 273 5.75 -28.69 -21.36
C THR A 273 5.66 -27.27 -20.83
N LYS A 274 4.49 -26.85 -20.31
CA LYS A 274 4.32 -25.55 -19.64
C LYS A 274 5.18 -25.42 -18.39
N LEU A 275 5.34 -26.50 -17.62
CA LEU A 275 6.19 -26.50 -16.44
C LEU A 275 7.67 -26.35 -16.80
N LYS A 276 8.14 -27.00 -17.88
CA LYS A 276 9.49 -26.81 -18.42
C LYS A 276 9.72 -25.36 -18.88
N GLN A 277 8.77 -24.78 -19.61
CA GLN A 277 8.84 -23.37 -20.04
C GLN A 277 8.86 -22.42 -18.84
N HIS A 278 7.97 -22.60 -17.87
CA HIS A 278 7.98 -21.79 -16.65
C HIS A 278 9.26 -21.93 -15.83
N LYS A 279 9.87 -23.12 -15.80
CA LYS A 279 11.17 -23.34 -15.13
C LYS A 279 12.27 -22.51 -15.80
N GLN A 280 12.36 -22.56 -17.13
CA GLN A 280 13.33 -21.77 -17.91
C GLN A 280 13.10 -20.26 -17.74
N GLU A 281 11.86 -19.79 -17.85
CA GLU A 281 11.54 -18.37 -17.64
C GLU A 281 11.87 -17.91 -16.22
N THR A 282 11.64 -18.76 -15.22
CA THR A 282 11.94 -18.44 -13.82
C THR A 282 13.45 -18.37 -13.59
N GLN A 283 14.23 -19.29 -14.17
CA GLN A 283 15.69 -19.25 -14.13
C GLN A 283 16.22 -17.96 -14.79
N LEU A 284 15.76 -17.64 -15.99
CA LEU A 284 16.16 -16.44 -16.71
C LEU A 284 15.78 -15.15 -15.95
N LYS A 285 14.61 -15.10 -15.32
CA LYS A 285 14.21 -13.99 -14.44
C LYS A 285 15.10 -13.87 -13.20
N ARG A 286 15.51 -15.00 -12.59
CA ARG A 286 16.42 -15.02 -11.44
C ARG A 286 17.82 -14.51 -11.83
N GLU A 287 18.36 -14.97 -12.95
CA GLU A 287 19.65 -14.51 -13.47
C GLU A 287 19.63 -13.00 -13.76
N LYS A 288 18.58 -12.51 -14.43
CA LYS A 288 18.42 -11.08 -14.70
C LYS A 288 18.31 -10.26 -13.42
N ALA A 289 17.56 -10.76 -12.43
CA ALA A 289 17.43 -10.09 -11.14
C ALA A 289 18.76 -10.05 -10.36
N GLY A 290 19.55 -11.14 -10.41
CA GLY A 290 20.89 -11.22 -9.84
C GLY A 290 21.82 -10.19 -10.48
N LYS A 291 21.95 -10.21 -11.81
CA LYS A 291 22.75 -9.24 -12.58
C LYS A 291 22.35 -7.79 -12.27
N LEU A 292 21.05 -7.50 -12.22
CA LEU A 292 20.55 -6.17 -11.88
C LEU A 292 20.90 -5.75 -10.45
N ARG A 293 20.86 -6.68 -9.50
CA ARG A 293 21.23 -6.43 -8.11
C ARG A 293 22.72 -6.14 -7.98
N ASP A 294 23.56 -6.99 -8.55
CA ASP A 294 25.01 -6.88 -8.46
C ASP A 294 25.49 -5.59 -9.16
N PHE A 295 24.88 -5.25 -10.30
CA PHE A 295 25.16 -3.98 -10.97
C PHE A 295 24.71 -2.76 -10.16
N LYS A 296 23.53 -2.82 -9.54
CA LYS A 296 23.08 -1.75 -8.63
C LYS A 296 24.06 -1.58 -7.48
N GLN A 297 24.49 -2.68 -6.85
CA GLN A 297 25.46 -2.67 -5.77
C GLN A 297 26.82 -2.10 -6.21
N TYR A 298 27.25 -2.44 -7.43
CA TYR A 298 28.46 -1.85 -8.03
C TYR A 298 28.34 -0.33 -8.20
N MET A 299 27.19 0.17 -8.70
CA MET A 299 27.00 1.60 -9.00
C MET A 299 26.73 2.47 -7.78
N PHE A 300 25.97 1.97 -6.81
CA PHE A 300 25.45 2.76 -5.69
C PHE A 300 26.00 2.30 -4.33
N GLY A 301 26.90 1.32 -4.32
CA GLY A 301 27.47 0.73 -3.11
C GLY A 301 26.58 -0.35 -2.47
N GLU A 302 27.03 -0.85 -1.32
CA GLU A 302 26.39 -1.96 -0.60
C GLU A 302 25.02 -1.60 0.00
N HIS A 303 24.78 -0.31 0.28
CA HIS A 303 23.60 0.14 1.02
C HIS A 303 22.61 0.88 0.12
N ILE A 304 21.83 0.11 -0.66
CA ILE A 304 20.77 0.65 -1.51
C ILE A 304 19.43 0.44 -0.83
N CYS A 305 18.93 1.49 -0.19
CA CYS A 305 17.58 1.50 0.36
C CYS A 305 16.57 1.86 -0.73
N ARG A 306 15.60 0.98 -0.97
CA ARG A 306 14.45 1.31 -1.81
C ARG A 306 13.63 2.41 -1.10
N VAL A 307 13.55 3.58 -1.72
CA VAL A 307 12.61 4.61 -1.27
C VAL A 307 11.19 4.11 -1.55
N ASN A 308 10.47 3.76 -0.49
CA ASN A 308 9.11 3.30 -0.59
C ASN A 308 8.19 4.48 -0.94
N ILE A 309 7.44 4.37 -2.05
CA ILE A 309 6.45 5.38 -2.46
C ILE A 309 5.30 5.47 -1.44
N LEU A 310 4.97 4.34 -0.82
CA LEU A 310 4.01 4.24 0.29
C LEU A 310 4.77 3.77 1.51
N LYS A 311 4.58 4.41 2.66
CA LYS A 311 5.18 3.96 3.92
C LYS A 311 4.65 2.56 4.24
N LYS A 312 5.49 1.55 4.03
CA LYS A 312 5.20 0.13 4.35
C LYS A 312 6.05 -0.37 5.52
N ASP A 313 6.91 0.50 6.03
CA ASP A 313 7.89 0.16 7.03
C ASP A 313 7.20 -0.19 8.34
N ARG A 314 7.73 -1.22 8.99
CA ARG A 314 7.18 -1.73 10.24
C ARG A 314 7.39 -0.74 11.39
N TYR A 315 8.48 0.01 11.31
CA TYR A 315 8.92 0.97 12.31
C TYR A 315 9.06 2.33 11.63
N TYR A 316 8.82 3.38 12.41
CA TYR A 316 9.12 4.74 11.95
C TYR A 316 10.58 5.00 12.20
N ASP A 317 11.25 5.49 11.17
CA ASP A 317 12.53 6.14 11.36
C ASP A 317 12.23 7.47 12.05
N LEU A 318 12.51 7.50 13.35
CA LEU A 318 12.47 8.73 14.11
C LEU A 318 13.75 9.50 13.79
N PRO A 319 13.63 10.77 13.36
CA PRO A 319 14.81 11.56 13.11
C PRO A 319 15.62 11.73 14.40
N LEU A 320 16.94 11.88 14.26
CA LEU A 320 17.85 12.18 15.37
C LEU A 320 17.45 13.50 16.04
N ASP A 321 17.82 13.68 17.31
CA ASP A 321 17.42 14.87 18.07
C ASP A 321 17.95 16.19 17.48
N THR A 322 19.05 16.12 16.73
CA THR A 322 19.66 17.25 16.01
C THR A 322 19.02 17.52 14.65
N SER A 323 18.07 16.68 14.22
CA SER A 323 17.43 16.83 12.91
C SER A 323 16.49 18.02 12.90
N SER A 324 16.52 18.76 11.81
CA SER A 324 15.55 19.81 11.50
C SER A 324 14.78 19.47 10.23
N ALA A 325 13.57 19.99 10.11
CA ALA A 325 12.81 19.95 8.87
C ALA A 325 12.48 21.38 8.45
N THR A 326 13.19 21.86 7.44
CA THR A 326 12.89 23.12 6.77
C THR A 326 12.14 22.82 5.47
N PRO A 327 11.09 23.58 5.15
CA PRO A 327 10.42 23.42 3.88
C PRO A 327 11.39 23.72 2.75
N TYR A 328 11.38 22.85 1.73
CA TYR A 328 12.16 23.09 0.51
C TYR A 328 11.74 24.44 -0.10
N SER A 329 12.63 25.43 -0.03
CA SER A 329 12.32 26.77 -0.49
C SER A 329 12.15 26.76 -2.01
N ASN A 330 11.06 27.36 -2.47
CA ASN A 330 10.45 27.17 -3.78
C ASN A 330 11.17 27.88 -4.93
N MET A 331 12.51 27.98 -4.92
CA MET A 331 13.20 28.06 -6.21
C MET A 331 13.08 26.66 -6.80
N ARG A 332 12.01 26.45 -7.59
CA ARG A 332 11.84 25.25 -8.41
C ARG A 332 13.02 25.16 -9.37
N LYS A 333 14.14 24.63 -8.89
CA LYS A 333 15.18 24.13 -9.76
C LYS A 333 14.54 22.94 -10.46
N SER A 334 14.43 23.01 -11.79
CA SER A 334 14.07 21.84 -12.57
C SER A 334 15.02 20.69 -12.21
N LEU A 335 14.54 19.44 -12.33
CA LEU A 335 15.39 18.26 -12.19
C LEU A 335 16.66 18.40 -13.05
N GLY A 336 16.55 19.02 -14.22
CA GLY A 336 17.68 19.39 -15.06
C GLY A 336 18.66 20.33 -14.36
N THR A 337 18.21 21.43 -13.76
CA THR A 337 19.10 22.35 -13.03
C THR A 337 19.73 21.74 -11.79
N LEU A 338 19.01 20.91 -11.03
CA LEU A 338 19.59 20.18 -9.89
C LEU A 338 20.64 19.18 -10.36
N CYS A 339 20.33 18.40 -11.41
CA CYS A 339 21.30 17.49 -12.00
C CYS A 339 22.48 18.21 -12.61
N ILE A 340 22.31 19.40 -13.20
CA ILE A 340 23.42 20.22 -13.77
C ILE A 340 24.30 20.77 -12.64
N GLU A 341 23.70 21.18 -11.53
CA GLU A 341 24.41 21.71 -10.36
C GLU A 341 25.16 20.59 -9.61
N GLU A 342 24.51 19.45 -9.37
CA GLU A 342 25.11 18.24 -8.77
C GLU A 342 26.16 17.59 -9.68
N ALA A 343 25.95 17.61 -11.00
CA ALA A 343 26.91 17.08 -11.97
C ALA A 343 28.14 17.98 -12.17
N GLY A 344 28.20 19.13 -11.49
CA GLY A 344 29.24 20.13 -11.69
C GLY A 344 29.04 20.87 -13.01
N CYS A 345 28.36 22.01 -12.96
CA CYS A 345 28.24 22.89 -14.12
C CYS A 345 29.65 23.34 -14.56
N GLY A 346 30.10 22.87 -15.73
CA GLY A 346 31.45 23.12 -16.25
C GLY A 346 32.35 21.88 -16.39
N LEU A 347 31.90 20.70 -15.95
CA LEU A 347 32.59 19.44 -16.24
C LEU A 347 32.16 18.89 -17.60
N THR A 348 33.12 18.76 -18.52
CA THR A 348 32.93 18.08 -19.80
C THR A 348 32.67 16.61 -19.52
N ARG A 349 31.39 16.21 -19.53
CA ARG A 349 31.05 14.78 -19.49
C ARG A 349 31.50 14.16 -20.79
N ILE A 350 32.47 13.25 -20.70
CA ILE A 350 32.64 12.23 -21.73
C ILE A 350 31.31 11.45 -21.73
N GLU A 351 30.65 11.34 -22.88
CA GLU A 351 29.41 10.55 -23.00
C GLU A 351 29.72 9.11 -22.62
N GLY A 352 29.50 8.77 -21.35
CA GLY A 352 29.58 7.42 -20.86
C GLY A 352 28.47 6.58 -21.47
N GLN A 353 28.73 5.27 -21.56
CA GLN A 353 27.77 4.27 -22.04
C GLN A 353 26.41 4.48 -21.35
N GLN A 354 25.38 4.80 -22.12
CA GLN A 354 24.01 4.83 -21.61
C GLN A 354 23.55 3.39 -21.40
N LEU A 355 23.17 3.08 -20.17
CA LEU A 355 22.65 1.77 -19.79
C LEU A 355 21.19 1.69 -20.25
N GLU A 356 20.94 1.11 -21.42
CA GLU A 356 19.59 0.78 -21.87
C GLU A 356 19.26 -0.69 -21.57
N GLY A 357 18.08 -0.95 -21.00
CA GLY A 357 17.56 -2.31 -20.81
C GLY A 357 18.28 -3.12 -19.72
N GLU A 358 18.88 -4.26 -20.10
CA GLU A 358 19.51 -5.25 -19.21
C GLU A 358 20.86 -4.82 -18.61
N LEU A 359 21.14 -3.50 -18.60
CA LEU A 359 22.38 -2.91 -18.09
C LEU A 359 23.64 -3.44 -18.79
N ILE A 360 23.48 -4.06 -19.96
CA ILE A 360 24.58 -4.34 -20.88
C ILE A 360 24.85 -3.02 -21.62
N PRO A 361 26.06 -2.46 -21.51
CA PRO A 361 26.38 -1.23 -22.23
C PRO A 361 26.24 -1.49 -23.73
N LYS A 362 25.19 -0.92 -24.33
CA LYS A 362 25.12 -0.82 -25.77
C LYS A 362 25.88 0.43 -26.15
N ILE A 363 26.81 0.28 -27.09
CA ILE A 363 27.39 1.42 -27.77
C ILE A 363 26.28 1.99 -28.64
N CYS A 364 25.46 2.87 -28.06
CA CYS A 364 24.59 3.71 -28.85
C CYS A 364 25.53 4.65 -29.60
N VAL A 365 25.70 4.41 -30.89
CA VAL A 365 26.31 5.38 -31.79
C VAL A 365 25.32 6.54 -31.86
N VAL A 366 25.40 7.45 -30.90
CA VAL A 366 24.66 8.70 -30.96
C VAL A 366 25.29 9.45 -32.13
N PRO A 367 24.56 9.75 -33.22
CA PRO A 367 25.10 10.55 -34.30
C PRO A 367 25.59 11.86 -33.67
N ALA A 368 26.86 12.19 -33.86
CA ALA A 368 27.55 13.31 -33.23
C ALA A 368 26.71 14.59 -33.36
N ASN A 369 25.92 14.87 -32.33
CA ASN A 369 25.00 15.98 -32.35
C ASN A 369 25.80 17.15 -31.82
N LYS A 370 26.34 17.97 -32.74
CA LYS A 370 26.93 19.28 -32.42
C LYS A 370 25.82 20.23 -31.94
N VAL A 371 25.23 19.96 -30.79
CA VAL A 371 24.30 20.88 -30.16
C VAL A 371 25.12 21.76 -29.21
N ARG A 372 25.22 23.05 -29.54
CA ARG A 372 25.83 24.05 -28.64
C ARG A 372 25.08 24.04 -27.32
N ALA A 373 25.83 24.05 -26.21
CA ALA A 373 25.28 24.18 -24.87
C ALA A 373 24.30 25.37 -24.81
N GLY A 374 23.04 25.11 -24.44
CA GLY A 374 22.00 26.13 -24.29
C GLY A 374 20.86 26.08 -25.31
N GLN A 375 20.91 25.26 -26.36
CA GLN A 375 19.74 25.06 -27.23
C GLN A 375 18.88 23.89 -26.74
N VAL A 376 17.64 24.21 -26.37
CA VAL A 376 16.58 23.23 -26.10
C VAL A 376 16.42 22.36 -27.35
N THR A 377 16.65 21.06 -27.21
CA THR A 377 16.49 20.12 -28.32
C THR A 377 15.03 20.15 -28.78
N THR A 378 14.80 20.72 -29.96
CA THR A 378 13.50 20.83 -30.65
C THR A 378 12.93 19.50 -31.14
N ARG A 379 13.45 18.35 -30.67
CA ARG A 379 12.91 17.03 -30.99
C ARG A 379 11.73 16.69 -30.09
N THR A 380 10.59 17.34 -30.34
CA THR A 380 9.28 16.98 -29.75
C THR A 380 8.82 15.57 -30.15
N GLU A 381 9.44 14.97 -31.16
CA GLU A 381 9.11 13.63 -31.67
C GLU A 381 9.32 12.51 -30.63
N LEU A 382 10.26 12.67 -29.70
CA LEU A 382 10.50 11.69 -28.61
C LEU A 382 9.46 11.77 -27.49
N LEU A 383 8.68 12.87 -27.42
CA LEU A 383 7.57 13.03 -26.49
C LEU A 383 6.24 12.57 -27.10
N ASN A 384 6.20 12.31 -28.41
CA ASN A 384 4.98 11.91 -29.09
C ASN A 384 4.65 10.45 -28.76
N SER A 385 3.47 10.20 -28.18
CA SER A 385 3.08 8.89 -27.64
C SER A 385 3.01 7.77 -28.68
N ASN A 386 3.08 8.11 -29.96
CA ASN A 386 2.81 7.21 -31.08
C ASN A 386 4.07 6.80 -31.87
N SER A 387 5.28 7.14 -31.40
CA SER A 387 6.52 6.82 -32.14
C SER A 387 6.86 5.31 -32.10
N PRO A 388 7.17 4.66 -33.23
CA PRO A 388 7.64 3.28 -33.28
C PRO A 388 9.04 3.18 -32.65
N GLY A 389 9.16 2.49 -31.52
CA GLY A 389 10.43 2.34 -30.79
C GLY A 389 10.34 2.47 -29.27
N LYS A 390 9.15 2.70 -28.70
CA LYS A 390 8.99 2.82 -27.26
C LYS A 390 9.07 1.44 -26.57
N ILE A 391 10.16 1.20 -25.83
CA ILE A 391 10.39 -0.02 -25.04
C ILE A 391 9.53 -0.04 -23.75
N TYR A 392 8.92 1.09 -23.37
CA TYR A 392 7.97 1.14 -22.24
C TYR A 392 6.53 1.37 -22.72
N SER A 393 5.82 0.26 -22.89
CA SER A 393 4.36 0.22 -22.83
C SER A 393 3.94 0.58 -21.41
N GLY A 394 3.68 1.87 -21.14
CA GLY A 394 3.06 2.33 -19.89
C GLY A 394 1.60 1.86 -19.71
N LYS A 395 1.20 0.81 -20.43
CA LYS A 395 -0.15 0.24 -20.44
C LYS A 395 -0.34 -0.84 -19.38
N ASP A 396 0.74 -1.40 -18.82
CA ASP A 396 0.62 -2.68 -18.10
C ASP A 396 0.44 -2.59 -16.59
N ASP A 397 0.73 -1.48 -15.91
CA ASP A 397 0.39 -1.32 -14.48
C ASP A 397 0.14 0.14 -14.12
N SER A 398 -0.92 0.75 -14.68
CA SER A 398 -1.40 2.00 -14.11
C SER A 398 -1.84 1.72 -12.67
N ALA A 399 -1.53 2.63 -11.74
CA ALA A 399 -1.99 2.55 -10.36
C ALA A 399 -3.51 2.35 -10.25
N ILE A 400 -4.26 2.77 -11.27
CA ILE A 400 -5.69 2.56 -11.45
C ILE A 400 -6.00 1.07 -11.71
N SER A 401 -5.28 0.40 -12.63
CA SER A 401 -5.44 -1.05 -12.87
C SER A 401 -5.12 -1.87 -11.61
N ALA A 402 -4.05 -1.51 -10.89
CA ALA A 402 -3.72 -2.13 -9.61
C ALA A 402 -4.81 -1.88 -8.55
N ALA A 403 -5.33 -0.66 -8.44
CA ALA A 403 -6.42 -0.31 -7.53
C ALA A 403 -7.72 -1.05 -7.86
N ILE A 404 -8.06 -1.21 -9.14
CA ILE A 404 -9.24 -1.97 -9.59
C ILE A 404 -9.09 -3.45 -9.25
N LYS A 405 -7.92 -4.05 -9.52
CA LYS A 405 -7.65 -5.46 -9.15
C LYS A 405 -7.79 -5.66 -7.65
N VAL A 406 -7.22 -4.78 -6.83
CA VAL A 406 -7.35 -4.84 -5.37
C VAL A 406 -8.79 -4.64 -4.91
N GLY A 407 -9.50 -3.66 -5.49
CA GLY A 407 -10.91 -3.43 -5.21
C GLY A 407 -11.76 -4.65 -5.48
N SER A 408 -11.54 -5.33 -6.61
CA SER A 408 -12.24 -6.58 -6.94
C SER A 408 -11.93 -7.73 -5.98
N ILE A 409 -10.68 -7.83 -5.47
CA ILE A 409 -10.30 -8.84 -4.48
C ILE A 409 -10.98 -8.56 -3.13
N LEU A 410 -11.04 -7.30 -2.69
CA LEU A 410 -11.72 -6.91 -1.45
C LEU A 410 -13.24 -7.15 -1.52
N VAL A 411 -13.87 -6.77 -2.64
CA VAL A 411 -15.31 -7.02 -2.87
C VAL A 411 -15.59 -8.53 -2.96
N GLY A 412 -14.75 -9.28 -3.70
CA GLY A 412 -14.86 -10.73 -3.82
C GLY A 412 -14.66 -11.44 -2.49
N ALA A 413 -13.65 -11.06 -1.70
CA ALA A 413 -13.42 -11.58 -0.37
C ALA A 413 -14.62 -11.29 0.54
N GLY A 414 -15.09 -10.04 0.59
CA GLY A 414 -16.26 -9.65 1.37
C GLY A 414 -17.54 -10.41 1.01
N ALA A 415 -17.75 -10.67 -0.29
CA ALA A 415 -18.86 -11.51 -0.76
C ALA A 415 -18.70 -12.97 -0.31
N ILE A 416 -17.49 -13.54 -0.39
CA ILE A 416 -17.23 -14.91 0.09
C ILE A 416 -17.40 -15.00 1.62
N THR A 417 -16.98 -14.01 2.40
CA THR A 417 -17.20 -14.03 3.85
C THR A 417 -18.67 -13.88 4.21
N MET A 418 -19.40 -12.94 3.58
CA MET A 418 -20.81 -12.72 3.88
C MET A 418 -21.72 -13.85 3.41
N TYR A 419 -21.44 -14.44 2.25
CA TYR A 419 -22.34 -15.44 1.65
C TYR A 419 -21.78 -16.86 1.72
N GLY A 420 -20.46 -17.03 1.58
CA GLY A 420 -19.81 -18.34 1.60
C GLY A 420 -19.77 -18.98 2.98
N ILE A 421 -19.55 -18.22 4.06
CA ILE A 421 -19.52 -18.78 5.42
C ILE A 421 -20.90 -19.30 5.87
N PRO A 422 -22.01 -18.55 5.69
CA PRO A 422 -23.33 -19.09 5.99
C PRO A 422 -23.70 -20.31 5.14
N LEU A 423 -23.31 -20.33 3.86
CA LEU A 423 -23.55 -21.45 2.96
C LEU A 423 -22.77 -22.70 3.40
N LEU A 424 -21.47 -22.55 3.72
CA LEU A 424 -20.64 -23.65 4.23
C LEU A 424 -21.14 -24.14 5.59
N SER A 425 -21.60 -23.24 6.46
CA SER A 425 -22.21 -23.60 7.75
C SER A 425 -23.50 -24.40 7.55
N TYR A 426 -24.31 -24.03 6.55
CA TYR A 426 -25.53 -24.75 6.19
C TYR A 426 -25.23 -26.14 5.63
N ILE A 427 -24.25 -26.26 4.73
CA ILE A 427 -23.81 -27.56 4.17
C ILE A 427 -23.22 -28.46 5.25
N ALA A 428 -22.40 -27.91 6.17
CA ALA A 428 -21.84 -28.68 7.27
C ALA A 428 -22.93 -29.24 8.20
N ARG A 429 -24.04 -28.51 8.41
CA ARG A 429 -25.19 -29.01 9.18
C ARG A 429 -26.00 -30.10 8.46
N LEU A 430 -25.92 -30.17 7.12
CA LEU A 430 -26.57 -31.22 6.33
C LEU A 430 -25.76 -32.51 6.27
N VAL A 431 -24.42 -32.40 6.27
CA VAL A 431 -23.50 -33.54 6.10
C VAL A 431 -23.17 -34.23 7.42
N ILE A 432 -23.26 -33.53 8.55
CA ILE A 432 -23.03 -34.12 9.87
C ILE A 432 -24.38 -34.55 10.44
N PRO A 433 -24.76 -35.85 10.38
CA PRO A 433 -25.92 -36.35 11.09
C PRO A 433 -25.71 -36.15 12.60
N LYS A 434 -26.79 -35.75 13.29
CA LYS A 434 -26.79 -35.52 14.73
C LYS A 434 -26.37 -36.75 15.53
#